data_AF-A0AAV4YH99-F1
#
_entry.id   AF-A0AAV4YH99-F1
#
_cell.length_a   1.000
_cell.length_b   1.000
_cell.length_c   1.000
_cell.angle_alpha   90.00
_cell.angle_beta   90.00
_cell.angle_gamma   90.00
#
_symmetry.space_group_name_H-M   'P 1'
#
loop_
_entity.id
_entity.type
_entity.pdbx_description
1 polymer ?
#
loop_
_entity_poly.entity_id
_entity_poly.type
_entity_poly.pdbx_seq_one_letter_code
_entity_poly.pdbx_strand_id
1 'polypeptide(L)'
;MVNTLCNIIFTGASSLLIICVGWFVTEKIVEPRLKQVPLNEDLESADEMGRYSAQESWAFNWAGFAMLAAVVLLGLALAPGDSPMRAPDGSLTTFAAPVMKSIVPLIFLLFILPGIVYGFVAGSFKSGKDVIDAMSATMNKMGSYMVMAFFCALFIKAFGDSNLGTLLALSGAEVLHALALPGEVTIVGIILLTATVNLVVGSASAKWALISPILVPMLMAVGISPELTQAAYRVGDSASNIITPLMVFFPLVVVYCQQYVKSTGIGTLVSMMLPYSLAFLVSWTGFLLIYWALGFPLGLQAPYVYPAP
;
A
#
# COMPACT_ATOMS: atom_id res chain seq x y z
N MET A 1 -4.18 18.35 17.72
CA MET A 1 -3.43 17.33 16.97
C MET A 1 -4.25 16.07 16.93
N VAL A 2 -4.38 15.44 15.76
CA VAL A 2 -5.14 14.20 15.59
C VAL A 2 -4.34 13.01 16.13
N ASN A 3 -4.98 12.13 16.89
CA ASN A 3 -4.37 10.90 17.41
C ASN A 3 -3.95 9.96 16.27
N THR A 4 -2.76 9.35 16.32
CA THR A 4 -2.33 8.36 15.32
C THR A 4 -3.21 7.10 15.30
N LEU A 5 -3.88 6.80 16.41
CA LEU A 5 -4.79 5.66 16.57
C LEU A 5 -6.26 6.01 16.27
N CYS A 6 -6.54 7.20 15.74
CA CYS A 6 -7.90 7.69 15.52
C CYS A 6 -8.72 6.90 14.48
N ASN A 7 -8.09 6.07 13.66
CA ASN A 7 -8.77 5.26 12.65
C ASN A 7 -8.52 3.76 12.81
N ILE A 8 -7.85 3.31 13.90
CA ILE A 8 -7.39 1.92 14.03
C ILE A 8 -8.54 0.91 13.96
N ILE A 9 -9.68 1.23 14.59
CA ILE A 9 -10.85 0.34 14.64
C ILE A 9 -11.51 0.28 13.26
N PHE A 10 -11.71 1.43 12.62
CA PHE A 10 -12.22 1.50 11.25
C PHE A 10 -11.33 0.75 10.27
N THR A 11 -10.00 0.93 10.32
CA THR A 11 -9.07 0.22 9.43
C THR A 11 -9.04 -1.28 9.71
N GLY A 12 -9.15 -1.69 10.98
CA GLY A 12 -9.25 -3.09 11.36
C GLY A 12 -10.51 -3.75 10.78
N ALA A 13 -11.68 -3.11 10.95
CA ALA A 13 -12.93 -3.61 10.39
C ALA A 13 -12.93 -3.59 8.85
N SER A 14 -12.35 -2.55 8.25
CA SER A 14 -12.20 -2.41 6.79
C SER A 14 -11.39 -3.56 6.18
N SER A 15 -10.42 -4.12 6.90
CA SER A 15 -9.63 -5.24 6.38
C SER A 15 -10.49 -6.45 5.99
N LEU A 16 -11.51 -6.78 6.80
CA LEU A 16 -12.44 -7.88 6.52
C LEU A 16 -13.26 -7.60 5.26
N LEU A 17 -13.76 -6.37 5.11
CA LEU A 17 -14.48 -5.94 3.92
C LEU A 17 -13.62 -6.09 2.66
N ILE A 18 -12.39 -5.58 2.69
CA ILE A 18 -11.48 -5.60 1.54
C ILE A 18 -11.07 -7.02 1.18
N ILE A 19 -10.89 -7.91 2.16
CA ILE A 19 -10.67 -9.34 1.92
C ILE A 19 -11.86 -9.96 1.18
N CYS A 20 -13.09 -9.75 1.67
CA CYS A 20 -14.30 -10.30 1.06
C CYS A 20 -14.54 -9.77 -0.36
N VAL A 21 -14.41 -8.46 -0.55
CA VAL A 21 -14.60 -7.82 -1.87
C VAL A 21 -13.50 -8.24 -2.83
N GLY A 22 -12.24 -8.30 -2.37
CA GLY A 22 -11.11 -8.76 -3.16
C GLY A 22 -11.29 -10.21 -3.61
N TRP A 23 -11.71 -11.10 -2.72
CA TRP A 23 -12.05 -12.48 -3.07
C TRP A 23 -13.16 -12.53 -4.13
N PHE A 24 -14.26 -11.80 -3.93
CA PHE A 24 -15.39 -11.78 -4.86
C PHE A 24 -14.98 -11.29 -6.25
N VAL A 25 -14.25 -10.17 -6.35
CA VAL A 25 -13.78 -9.62 -7.64
C VAL A 25 -12.82 -10.59 -8.32
N THR A 26 -11.96 -11.26 -7.55
CA THR A 26 -11.03 -12.27 -8.08
C THR A 26 -11.79 -13.43 -8.71
N GLU A 27 -12.63 -14.11 -7.93
CA GLU A 27 -13.28 -15.36 -8.36
C GLU A 27 -14.36 -15.11 -9.43
N LYS A 28 -15.12 -14.02 -9.30
CA LYS A 28 -16.29 -13.79 -10.16
C LYS A 28 -16.03 -12.90 -11.37
N ILE A 29 -15.00 -12.05 -11.35
CA ILE A 29 -14.75 -11.08 -12.43
C ILE A 29 -13.42 -11.34 -13.12
N VAL A 30 -12.32 -11.41 -12.36
CA VAL A 30 -10.97 -11.43 -12.95
C VAL A 30 -10.56 -12.82 -13.38
N GLU A 31 -10.73 -13.84 -12.53
CA GLU A 31 -10.37 -15.22 -12.86
C GLU A 31 -11.09 -15.74 -14.12
N PRO A 32 -12.42 -15.53 -14.31
CA PRO A 32 -13.09 -15.96 -15.55
C PRO A 32 -12.53 -15.29 -16.81
N ARG A 33 -12.07 -14.03 -16.70
CA ARG A 33 -11.45 -13.30 -17.83
C ARG A 33 -10.05 -13.84 -18.14
N LEU A 34 -9.31 -14.30 -17.13
CA LEU A 34 -7.96 -14.81 -17.29
C LEU A 34 -7.89 -16.25 -17.79
N LYS A 35 -8.97 -17.05 -17.63
CA LYS A 35 -9.01 -18.46 -18.10
C LYS A 35 -8.72 -18.65 -19.59
N GLN A 36 -8.95 -17.62 -20.39
CA GLN A 36 -8.75 -17.65 -21.85
C GLN A 36 -7.42 -17.01 -22.28
N VAL A 37 -6.63 -16.48 -21.35
CA VAL A 37 -5.36 -15.83 -21.67
C VAL A 37 -4.29 -16.91 -21.85
N PRO A 38 -3.65 -17.00 -23.04
CA PRO A 38 -2.59 -17.97 -23.27
C PRO A 38 -1.39 -17.62 -22.39
N LEU A 39 -0.89 -18.62 -21.68
CA LEU A 39 0.31 -18.51 -20.87
C LEU A 39 1.56 -18.68 -21.74
N ASN A 40 2.69 -18.15 -21.26
CA ASN A 40 3.98 -18.32 -21.91
C ASN A 40 4.34 -19.82 -22.02
N GLU A 41 4.83 -20.25 -23.18
CA GLU A 41 5.22 -21.65 -23.46
C GLU A 41 6.42 -22.11 -22.64
N ASP A 42 7.24 -21.15 -22.20
CA ASP A 42 8.45 -21.33 -21.41
C ASP A 42 8.24 -21.19 -19.89
N LEU A 43 6.99 -21.29 -19.43
CA LEU A 43 6.73 -21.46 -18.00
C LEU A 43 7.36 -22.79 -17.54
N GLU A 44 8.29 -22.70 -16.59
CA GLU A 44 8.67 -23.88 -15.80
C GLU A 44 7.37 -24.53 -15.32
N SER A 45 7.24 -25.84 -15.54
CA SER A 45 6.11 -26.60 -15.00
C SER A 45 5.97 -26.19 -13.55
N ALA A 46 4.74 -25.84 -13.13
CA ALA A 46 4.39 -25.64 -11.74
C ALA A 46 4.42 -27.01 -11.03
N ASP A 47 5.54 -27.73 -11.14
CA ASP A 47 5.78 -29.00 -10.51
C ASP A 47 5.60 -28.80 -9.01
N GLU A 48 4.48 -29.33 -8.55
CA GLU A 48 4.13 -29.67 -7.18
C GLU A 48 4.60 -28.66 -6.10
N MET A 49 4.13 -27.41 -6.13
CA MET A 49 4.16 -26.51 -4.95
C MET A 49 3.59 -27.15 -3.66
N GLY A 50 2.85 -28.27 -3.79
CA GLY A 50 2.28 -29.04 -2.68
C GLY A 50 3.16 -30.17 -2.12
N ARG A 51 4.33 -30.48 -2.72
CA ARG A 51 5.23 -31.52 -2.21
C ARG A 51 6.57 -30.92 -1.82
N TYR A 52 6.83 -30.90 -0.52
CA TYR A 52 8.11 -30.52 0.05
C TYR A 52 8.82 -31.76 0.59
N SER A 53 10.13 -31.81 0.39
CA SER A 53 11.00 -32.83 0.96
C SER A 53 11.16 -32.62 2.47
N ALA A 54 11.60 -33.67 3.18
CA ALA A 54 11.94 -33.55 4.60
C ALA A 54 13.06 -32.52 4.85
N GLN A 55 13.98 -32.37 3.88
CA GLN A 55 15.06 -31.39 3.95
C GLN A 55 14.54 -29.95 3.82
N GLU A 56 13.58 -29.70 2.94
CA GLU A 56 12.94 -28.38 2.80
C GLU A 56 12.09 -28.04 4.04
N SER A 57 11.39 -29.01 4.62
CA SER A 57 10.67 -28.81 5.89
C SER A 57 11.63 -28.47 7.04
N TRP A 58 12.78 -29.14 7.10
CA TRP A 58 13.83 -28.83 8.07
C TRP A 58 14.42 -27.43 7.85
N ALA A 59 14.74 -27.09 6.60
CA ALA A 59 15.24 -25.77 6.22
C ALA A 59 14.23 -24.66 6.56
N PHE A 60 12.94 -24.90 6.33
CA PHE A 60 11.86 -23.99 6.68
C PHE A 60 11.82 -23.71 8.19
N ASN A 61 11.95 -24.75 9.04
CA ASN A 61 11.99 -24.56 10.49
C ASN A 61 13.19 -23.71 10.92
N TRP A 62 14.39 -23.96 10.37
CA TRP A 62 15.58 -23.14 10.65
C TRP A 62 15.44 -21.70 10.18
N ALA A 63 14.86 -21.49 9.01
CA ALA A 63 14.53 -20.15 8.52
C ALA A 63 13.51 -19.45 9.43
N GLY A 64 12.50 -20.18 9.91
CA GLY A 64 11.53 -19.69 10.90
C GLY A 64 12.19 -19.27 12.22
N PHE A 65 13.13 -20.07 12.73
CA PHE A 65 13.91 -19.70 13.92
C PHE A 65 14.80 -18.47 13.66
N ALA A 66 15.43 -18.36 12.50
CA ALA A 66 16.22 -17.19 12.11
C ALA A 66 15.36 -15.92 12.03
N MET A 67 14.16 -16.03 11.45
CA MET A 67 13.18 -14.93 11.40
C MET A 67 12.74 -14.52 12.81
N LEU A 68 12.37 -15.49 13.65
CA LEU A 68 11.97 -15.24 15.03
C LEU A 68 13.10 -14.56 15.82
N ALA A 69 14.33 -15.06 15.69
CA ALA A 69 15.50 -14.47 16.33
C ALA A 69 15.72 -13.02 15.86
N ALA A 70 15.59 -12.74 14.56
CA ALA A 70 15.73 -11.39 14.01
C ALA A 70 14.64 -10.44 14.56
N VAL A 71 13.38 -10.89 14.64
CA VAL A 71 12.27 -10.12 15.23
C VAL A 71 12.49 -9.87 16.71
N VAL A 72 12.94 -10.87 17.48
CA VAL A 72 13.24 -10.72 18.91
C VAL A 72 14.40 -9.76 19.12
N LEU A 73 15.49 -9.88 18.36
CA LEU A 73 16.64 -8.97 18.43
C LEU A 73 16.23 -7.54 18.09
N LEU A 74 15.39 -7.35 17.06
CA LEU A 74 14.83 -6.04 16.75
C LEU A 74 13.98 -5.52 17.90
N GLY A 75 13.10 -6.34 18.47
CA GLY A 75 12.29 -5.98 19.64
C GLY A 75 13.15 -5.55 20.83
N LEU A 76 14.22 -6.29 21.13
CA LEU A 76 15.17 -5.97 22.19
C LEU A 76 15.95 -4.69 21.91
N ALA A 77 16.29 -4.40 20.65
CA ALA A 77 16.94 -3.14 20.27
C ALA A 77 16.00 -1.93 20.41
N LEU A 78 14.70 -2.13 20.24
CA LEU A 78 13.67 -1.08 20.37
C LEU A 78 13.13 -0.93 21.79
N ALA A 79 13.28 -1.95 22.65
CA ALA A 79 12.71 -1.98 23.99
C ALA A 79 13.24 -0.87 24.93
N PRO A 80 14.56 -0.54 24.97
CA PRO A 80 15.08 0.52 25.81
C PRO A 80 14.46 1.88 25.47
N GLY A 81 14.13 2.67 26.50
CA GLY A 81 13.55 4.01 26.33
C GLY A 81 14.51 5.01 25.70
N ASP A 82 15.80 4.78 25.86
CA ASP A 82 16.95 5.51 25.28
C ASP A 82 17.42 4.92 23.94
N SER A 83 16.66 3.99 23.35
CA SER A 83 17.01 3.39 22.07
C SER A 83 17.22 4.49 21.00
N PRO A 84 18.36 4.49 20.28
CA PRO A 84 18.63 5.47 19.23
C PRO A 84 17.67 5.34 18.04
N MET A 85 16.88 4.27 18.01
CA MET A 85 15.88 3.99 16.99
C MET A 85 14.53 4.69 17.26
N ARG A 86 14.36 5.31 18.43
CA ARG A 86 13.20 6.12 18.81
C ARG A 86 13.35 7.55 18.31
N ALA A 87 12.22 8.22 18.11
CA ALA A 87 12.19 9.66 17.91
C ALA A 87 12.65 10.40 19.19
N PRO A 88 13.01 11.70 19.09
CA PRO A 88 13.45 12.48 20.25
C PRO A 88 12.42 12.56 21.39
N ASP A 89 11.14 12.34 21.09
CA ASP A 89 10.03 12.25 22.06
C ASP A 89 9.84 10.84 22.66
N GLY A 90 10.74 9.90 22.34
CA GLY A 90 10.67 8.49 22.75
C GLY A 90 9.73 7.62 21.92
N SER A 91 9.03 8.19 20.93
CA SER A 91 8.06 7.45 20.10
C SER A 91 8.74 6.54 19.08
N LEU A 92 8.16 5.35 18.86
CA LEU A 92 8.58 4.40 17.83
C LEU A 92 7.79 4.55 16.52
N THR A 93 6.61 5.16 16.57
CA THR A 93 5.63 5.11 15.48
C THR A 93 5.51 6.41 14.69
N THR A 94 6.29 7.44 15.06
CA THR A 94 6.29 8.71 14.34
C THR A 94 7.23 8.63 13.14
N PHE A 95 6.94 9.41 12.09
CA PHE A 95 7.82 9.53 10.92
C PHE A 95 9.22 10.09 11.27
N ALA A 96 9.36 10.73 12.43
CA ALA A 96 10.65 11.21 12.92
C ALA A 96 11.54 10.07 13.44
N ALA A 97 10.94 8.96 13.88
CA ALA A 97 11.66 7.84 14.49
C ALA A 97 12.60 7.19 13.46
N PRO A 98 13.89 7.02 13.78
CA PRO A 98 14.84 6.35 12.89
C PRO A 98 14.39 4.95 12.46
N VAL A 99 13.73 4.19 13.34
CA VAL A 99 13.16 2.87 12.97
C VAL A 99 12.18 2.96 11.79
N MET A 100 11.35 4.01 11.75
CA MET A 100 10.38 4.22 10.66
C MET A 100 11.06 4.67 9.37
N LYS A 101 12.13 5.46 9.48
CA LYS A 101 12.96 5.84 8.31
C LYS A 101 13.72 4.66 7.73
N SER A 102 14.07 3.68 8.57
CA SER A 102 14.80 2.47 8.20
C SER A 102 13.90 1.25 7.96
N ILE A 103 12.59 1.43 7.81
CA ILE A 103 11.67 0.29 7.70
C ILE A 103 11.93 -0.58 6.46
N VAL A 104 12.27 0.03 5.33
CA VAL A 104 12.59 -0.69 4.07
C VAL A 104 13.84 -1.58 4.24
N PRO A 105 15.00 -1.08 4.68
CA PRO A 105 16.16 -1.93 4.91
C PRO A 105 15.95 -2.96 6.03
N LEU A 106 15.14 -2.66 7.06
CA LEU A 106 14.78 -3.63 8.08
C LEU A 106 13.96 -4.80 7.52
N ILE A 107 12.96 -4.50 6.69
CA ILE A 107 12.19 -5.53 5.98
C ILE A 107 13.12 -6.37 5.10
N PHE A 108 14.02 -5.73 4.35
CA PHE A 108 15.02 -6.44 3.55
C PHE A 108 15.86 -7.42 4.40
N LEU A 109 16.34 -6.98 5.57
CA LEU A 109 17.08 -7.85 6.49
C LEU A 109 16.23 -9.00 7.02
N LEU A 110 14.98 -8.73 7.39
CA LEU A 110 14.04 -9.73 7.88
C LEU A 110 13.69 -10.80 6.83
N PHE A 111 13.78 -10.48 5.53
CA PHE A 111 13.57 -11.46 4.47
C PHE A 111 14.86 -12.16 4.02
N ILE A 112 15.98 -11.44 3.95
CA ILE A 112 17.24 -12.02 3.46
C ILE A 112 17.86 -13.01 4.45
N LEU A 113 17.79 -12.73 5.76
CA LEU A 113 18.33 -13.61 6.79
C LEU A 113 17.72 -15.01 6.76
N PRO A 114 16.38 -15.18 6.86
CA PRO A 114 15.78 -16.50 6.75
C PRO A 114 15.97 -17.11 5.35
N GLY A 115 15.99 -16.31 4.28
CA GLY A 115 16.25 -16.80 2.92
C GLY A 115 17.65 -17.41 2.75
N ILE A 116 18.68 -16.77 3.32
CA ILE A 116 20.05 -17.29 3.34
C ILE A 116 20.10 -18.59 4.17
N VAL A 117 19.54 -18.57 5.38
CA VAL A 117 19.52 -19.76 6.26
C VAL A 117 18.81 -20.92 5.57
N TYR A 118 17.64 -20.68 4.97
CA TYR A 118 16.92 -21.67 4.19
C TYR A 118 17.79 -22.25 3.07
N GLY A 119 18.38 -21.39 2.24
CA GLY A 119 19.14 -21.84 1.07
C GLY A 119 20.35 -22.71 1.44
N PHE A 120 21.06 -22.39 2.54
CA PHE A 120 22.15 -23.24 3.02
C PHE A 120 21.68 -24.56 3.62
N VAL A 121 20.60 -24.56 4.42
CA VAL A 121 20.09 -25.80 5.05
C VAL A 121 19.41 -26.72 4.02
N ALA A 122 18.70 -26.15 3.04
CA ALA A 122 18.10 -26.86 1.93
C ALA A 122 19.14 -27.39 0.92
N GLY A 123 20.40 -26.91 0.99
CA GLY A 123 21.47 -27.29 0.08
C GLY A 123 21.44 -26.56 -1.27
N SER A 124 20.52 -25.61 -1.45
CA SER A 124 20.42 -24.74 -2.63
C SER A 124 21.59 -23.76 -2.73
N PHE A 125 22.14 -23.34 -1.58
CA PHE A 125 23.37 -22.54 -1.49
C PHE A 125 24.47 -23.37 -0.85
N LYS A 126 25.63 -23.44 -1.51
CA LYS A 126 26.84 -24.14 -1.04
C LYS A 126 27.90 -23.15 -0.59
N SER A 127 27.84 -21.92 -1.08
CA SER A 127 28.80 -20.85 -0.78
C SER A 127 28.12 -19.48 -0.77
N GLY A 128 28.82 -18.48 -0.21
CA GLY A 128 28.37 -17.09 -0.28
C GLY A 128 28.25 -16.56 -1.72
N LYS A 129 28.99 -17.15 -2.68
CA LYS A 129 28.88 -16.80 -4.10
C LYS A 129 27.49 -17.12 -4.65
N ASP A 130 26.89 -18.25 -4.24
CA ASP A 130 25.57 -18.67 -4.73
C ASP A 130 24.48 -17.67 -4.31
N VAL A 131 24.61 -17.07 -3.13
CA VAL A 131 23.73 -15.98 -2.66
C VAL A 131 23.86 -14.76 -3.57
N ILE A 132 25.09 -14.35 -3.89
CA ILE A 132 25.35 -13.20 -4.77
C ILE A 132 24.87 -13.48 -6.20
N ASP A 133 25.09 -14.69 -6.71
CA ASP A 133 24.65 -15.10 -8.04
C ASP A 133 23.12 -15.12 -8.12
N ALA A 134 22.43 -15.59 -7.08
CA ALA A 134 20.96 -15.55 -7.00
C ALA A 134 20.41 -14.11 -6.95
N MET A 135 21.03 -13.22 -6.17
CA MET A 135 20.68 -11.79 -6.14
C MET A 135 20.91 -11.14 -7.51
N SER A 136 22.02 -11.46 -8.17
CA SER A 136 22.38 -10.94 -9.49
C SER A 136 21.42 -11.42 -10.58
N ALA A 137 21.02 -12.70 -10.54
CA ALA A 137 20.02 -13.26 -11.45
C ALA A 137 18.67 -12.53 -11.33
N THR A 138 18.24 -12.23 -10.09
CA THR A 138 17.03 -11.42 -9.85
C THR A 138 17.17 -10.01 -10.43
N MET A 139 18.32 -9.34 -10.23
CA MET A 139 18.56 -8.01 -10.78
C MET A 139 18.61 -7.98 -12.31
N ASN A 140 19.12 -9.03 -12.97
CA ASN A 140 19.12 -9.15 -14.42
C ASN A 140 17.69 -9.20 -15.00
N LYS A 141 16.77 -9.93 -14.35
CA LYS A 141 15.35 -9.95 -14.72
C LYS A 141 14.67 -8.59 -14.57
N MET A 142 15.25 -7.69 -13.77
CA MET A 142 14.78 -6.33 -13.52
C MET A 142 15.32 -5.28 -14.50
N GLY A 143 16.07 -5.67 -15.54
CA GLY A 143 16.63 -4.73 -16.54
C GLY A 143 15.57 -3.82 -17.19
N SER A 144 14.51 -4.42 -17.74
CA SER A 144 13.40 -3.68 -18.36
C SER A 144 12.64 -2.82 -17.35
N TYR A 145 12.52 -3.28 -16.10
CA TYR A 145 11.95 -2.50 -15.00
C TYR A 145 12.76 -1.22 -14.76
N MET A 146 14.10 -1.32 -14.70
CA MET A 146 14.95 -0.15 -14.43
C MET A 146 14.79 0.94 -15.50
N VAL A 147 14.68 0.56 -16.77
CA VAL A 147 14.44 1.50 -17.87
C VAL A 147 13.06 2.15 -17.72
N MET A 148 12.01 1.38 -17.45
CA MET A 148 10.66 1.93 -17.24
C MET A 148 10.62 2.86 -16.03
N ALA A 149 11.17 2.44 -14.89
CA ALA A 149 11.22 3.20 -13.66
C ALA A 149 11.99 4.52 -13.83
N PHE A 150 13.05 4.55 -14.64
CA PHE A 150 13.79 5.76 -14.97
C PHE A 150 12.90 6.81 -15.64
N PHE A 151 12.19 6.43 -16.71
CA PHE A 151 11.28 7.36 -17.40
C PHE A 151 10.08 7.76 -16.52
N CYS A 152 9.52 6.82 -15.76
CA CYS A 152 8.48 7.13 -14.77
C CYS A 152 8.96 8.15 -13.73
N ALA A 153 10.18 8.00 -13.20
CA ALA A 153 10.75 8.95 -12.24
C ALA A 153 10.94 10.35 -12.85
N LEU A 154 11.41 10.45 -14.10
CA LEU A 154 11.51 11.72 -14.81
C LEU A 154 10.14 12.38 -15.01
N PHE A 155 9.14 11.60 -15.41
CA PHE A 155 7.77 12.09 -15.53
C PHE A 155 7.25 12.58 -14.18
N ILE A 156 7.38 11.79 -13.11
CA ILE A 156 6.94 12.17 -11.76
C ILE A 156 7.62 13.46 -11.30
N LYS A 157 8.93 13.63 -11.61
CA LYS A 157 9.66 14.84 -11.27
C LYS A 157 9.18 16.06 -12.07
N ALA A 158 9.10 15.96 -13.40
CA ALA A 158 8.61 17.04 -14.24
C ALA A 158 7.16 17.43 -13.91
N PHE A 159 6.33 16.43 -13.64
CA PHE A 159 4.95 16.63 -13.20
C PHE A 159 4.88 17.28 -11.81
N GLY A 160 5.71 16.84 -10.87
CA GLY A 160 5.83 17.47 -9.55
C GLY A 160 6.24 18.95 -9.65
N ASP A 161 7.24 19.27 -10.48
CA ASP A 161 7.72 20.64 -10.68
C ASP A 161 6.69 21.54 -11.37
N SER A 162 5.82 20.96 -12.20
CA SER A 162 4.73 21.70 -12.84
C SER A 162 3.63 22.16 -11.87
N ASN A 163 3.59 21.62 -10.65
CA ASN A 163 2.53 21.85 -9.67
C ASN A 163 1.11 21.51 -10.17
N LEU A 164 0.97 20.74 -11.26
CA LEU A 164 -0.35 20.36 -11.79
C LEU A 164 -1.16 19.51 -10.80
N GLY A 165 -0.51 18.61 -10.06
CA GLY A 165 -1.17 17.82 -9.01
C GLY A 165 -1.66 18.69 -7.85
N THR A 166 -0.85 19.68 -7.47
CA THR A 166 -1.22 20.72 -6.49
C THR A 166 -2.43 21.51 -6.98
N LEU A 167 -2.37 22.06 -8.19
CA LEU A 167 -3.46 22.85 -8.78
C LEU A 167 -4.77 22.05 -8.84
N LEU A 168 -4.72 20.81 -9.33
CA LEU A 168 -5.90 19.94 -9.42
C LEU A 168 -6.54 19.69 -8.04
N ALA A 169 -5.72 19.44 -7.02
CA ALA A 169 -6.19 19.17 -5.68
C ALA A 169 -6.79 20.41 -5.01
N LEU A 170 -6.17 21.58 -5.19
CA LEU A 170 -6.65 22.87 -4.68
C LEU A 170 -7.97 23.26 -5.34
N SER A 171 -8.03 23.26 -6.67
CA SER A 171 -9.24 23.60 -7.42
C SER A 171 -10.39 22.62 -7.13
N GLY A 172 -10.10 21.31 -7.00
CA GLY A 172 -11.10 20.33 -6.62
C GLY A 172 -11.66 20.55 -5.21
N ALA A 173 -10.82 20.94 -4.25
CA ALA A 173 -11.26 21.30 -2.90
C ALA A 173 -12.13 22.56 -2.90
N GLU A 174 -11.76 23.59 -3.68
CA GLU A 174 -12.56 24.83 -3.83
C GLU A 174 -13.94 24.55 -4.44
N VAL A 175 -14.03 23.67 -5.44
CA VAL A 175 -15.31 23.26 -6.03
C VAL A 175 -16.18 22.56 -4.99
N LEU A 176 -15.63 21.61 -4.23
CA LEU A 176 -16.37 20.93 -3.17
C LEU A 176 -16.86 21.90 -2.09
N HIS A 177 -16.04 22.89 -1.73
CA HIS A 177 -16.42 23.95 -0.80
C HIS A 177 -17.57 24.79 -1.35
N ALA A 178 -17.48 25.22 -2.61
CA ALA A 178 -18.49 26.08 -3.25
C ALA A 178 -19.86 25.40 -3.40
N LEU A 179 -19.89 24.07 -3.50
CA LEU A 179 -21.14 23.31 -3.64
C LEU A 179 -21.96 23.26 -2.33
N ALA A 180 -21.38 23.58 -1.17
CA ALA A 180 -22.05 23.63 0.13
C ALA A 180 -22.97 22.42 0.42
N LEU A 181 -22.48 21.21 0.08
CA LEU A 181 -23.25 19.98 0.14
C LEU A 181 -23.41 19.46 1.58
N PRO A 182 -24.41 18.59 1.84
CA PRO A 182 -24.50 17.86 3.10
C PRO A 182 -23.21 17.09 3.43
N GLY A 183 -22.95 16.84 4.71
CA GLY A 183 -21.69 16.28 5.18
C GLY A 183 -21.34 14.93 4.53
N GLU A 184 -22.31 14.03 4.43
CA GLU A 184 -22.18 12.71 3.81
C GLU A 184 -21.79 12.80 2.34
N VAL A 185 -22.44 13.70 1.60
CA VAL A 185 -22.16 13.91 0.17
C VAL A 185 -20.77 14.53 0.00
N THR A 186 -20.38 15.42 0.90
CA THR A 186 -19.04 16.04 0.90
C THR A 186 -17.95 14.99 1.15
N ILE A 187 -18.17 14.05 2.08
CA ILE A 187 -17.25 12.92 2.33
C ILE A 187 -17.08 12.05 1.08
N VAL A 188 -18.16 11.72 0.38
CA VAL A 188 -18.08 11.00 -0.90
C VAL A 188 -17.28 11.80 -1.92
N GLY A 189 -17.53 13.11 -2.04
CA GLY A 189 -16.78 14.01 -2.91
C GLY A 189 -15.29 14.01 -2.62
N ILE A 190 -14.89 13.98 -1.35
CA ILE A 190 -13.49 13.92 -0.93
C ILE A 190 -12.84 12.58 -1.29
N ILE A 191 -13.57 11.47 -1.11
CA ILE A 191 -13.07 10.14 -1.50
C ILE A 191 -12.79 10.13 -3.01
N LEU A 192 -13.72 10.64 -3.82
CA LEU A 192 -13.58 10.72 -5.28
C LEU A 192 -12.47 11.67 -5.71
N LEU A 193 -12.37 12.85 -5.09
CA LEU A 193 -11.29 13.80 -5.32
C LEU A 193 -9.94 13.17 -5.00
N THR A 194 -9.82 12.53 -3.83
CA THR A 194 -8.59 11.86 -3.40
C THR A 194 -8.22 10.74 -4.35
N ALA A 195 -9.19 9.89 -4.74
CA ALA A 195 -8.97 8.81 -5.69
C ALA A 195 -8.48 9.33 -7.05
N THR A 196 -9.00 10.47 -7.50
CA THR A 196 -8.61 11.12 -8.76
C THR A 196 -7.21 11.71 -8.68
N VAL A 197 -6.92 12.49 -7.62
CA VAL A 197 -5.58 13.06 -7.40
C VAL A 197 -4.54 11.95 -7.24
N ASN A 198 -4.92 10.81 -6.65
CA ASN A 198 -4.04 9.65 -6.49
C ASN A 198 -3.61 9.01 -7.81
N LEU A 199 -4.38 9.16 -8.89
CA LEU A 199 -3.94 8.73 -10.21
C LEU A 199 -2.69 9.47 -10.69
N VAL A 200 -2.48 10.67 -10.16
CA VAL A 200 -1.49 11.64 -10.60
C VAL A 200 -0.34 11.79 -9.59
N VAL A 201 -0.65 11.72 -8.29
CA VAL A 201 0.33 11.86 -7.21
C VAL A 201 0.35 10.57 -6.39
N GLY A 202 1.28 9.66 -6.69
CA GLY A 202 1.29 8.32 -6.08
C GLY A 202 1.66 8.27 -4.59
N SER A 203 2.25 9.32 -4.03
CA SER A 203 2.65 9.33 -2.60
C SER A 203 1.48 9.71 -1.69
N ALA A 204 1.08 8.81 -0.80
CA ALA A 204 0.03 9.05 0.19
C ALA A 204 0.38 10.17 1.18
N SER A 205 1.64 10.27 1.61
CA SER A 205 2.06 11.33 2.53
C SER A 205 2.17 12.70 1.84
N ALA A 206 2.66 12.74 0.59
CA ALA A 206 2.75 13.99 -0.17
C ALA A 206 1.36 14.57 -0.49
N LYS A 207 0.43 13.71 -0.93
CA LYS A 207 -0.97 14.12 -1.17
C LYS A 207 -1.65 14.63 0.09
N TRP A 208 -1.53 13.92 1.21
CA TRP A 208 -2.15 14.36 2.47
C TRP A 208 -1.57 15.71 2.94
N ALA A 209 -0.25 15.89 2.85
CA ALA A 209 0.40 17.14 3.22
C ALA A 209 -0.07 18.33 2.38
N LEU A 210 -0.37 18.08 1.10
CA LEU A 210 -0.88 19.07 0.16
C LEU A 210 -2.36 19.43 0.44
N ILE A 211 -3.20 18.42 0.67
CA ILE A 211 -4.66 18.57 0.67
C ILE A 211 -5.24 18.86 2.06
N SER A 212 -4.64 18.27 3.11
CA SER A 212 -5.15 18.39 4.48
C SER A 212 -5.22 19.82 5.02
N PRO A 213 -4.30 20.76 4.72
CA PRO A 213 -4.39 22.13 5.21
C PRO A 213 -5.63 22.89 4.73
N ILE A 214 -6.32 22.39 3.70
CA ILE A 214 -7.53 23.02 3.14
C ILE A 214 -8.76 22.19 3.48
N LEU A 215 -8.74 20.87 3.19
CA LEU A 215 -9.91 20.03 3.42
C LEU A 215 -10.25 19.90 4.90
N VAL A 216 -9.26 19.78 5.79
CA VAL A 216 -9.52 19.59 7.23
C VAL A 216 -10.19 20.83 7.82
N PRO A 217 -9.65 22.07 7.70
CA PRO A 217 -10.35 23.25 8.20
C PRO A 217 -11.73 23.48 7.55
N MET A 218 -11.84 23.23 6.25
CA MET A 218 -13.11 23.35 5.52
C MET A 218 -14.20 22.44 6.11
N LEU A 219 -13.87 21.18 6.39
CA LEU A 219 -14.81 20.21 6.94
C LEU A 219 -15.13 20.46 8.40
N MET A 220 -14.15 20.92 9.17
CA MET A 220 -14.37 21.36 10.54
C MET A 220 -15.37 22.52 10.61
N ALA A 221 -15.37 23.43 9.63
CA ALA A 221 -16.32 24.54 9.57
C ALA A 221 -17.78 24.08 9.34
N VAL A 222 -17.99 22.90 8.76
CA VAL A 222 -19.31 22.28 8.59
C VAL A 222 -19.58 21.17 9.61
N GLY A 223 -18.80 21.13 10.70
CA GLY A 223 -19.00 20.23 11.83
C GLY A 223 -18.44 18.81 11.65
N ILE A 224 -17.62 18.55 10.62
CA ILE A 224 -16.99 17.24 10.39
C ILE A 224 -15.60 17.19 11.04
N SER A 225 -15.30 16.09 11.72
CA SER A 225 -14.01 15.93 12.39
C SER A 225 -12.82 15.72 11.43
N PRO A 226 -11.62 16.14 11.85
CA PRO A 226 -10.37 15.79 11.18
C PRO A 226 -10.16 14.28 11.03
N GLU A 227 -10.62 13.49 12.00
CA GLU A 227 -10.51 12.03 12.04
C GLU A 227 -11.35 11.35 10.94
N LEU A 228 -12.57 11.85 10.71
CA LEU A 228 -13.43 11.38 9.62
C LEU A 228 -12.87 11.83 8.27
N THR A 229 -12.35 13.06 8.19
CA THR A 229 -11.67 13.56 6.98
C THR A 229 -10.47 12.68 6.62
N GLN A 230 -9.67 12.29 7.60
CA GLN A 230 -8.53 11.41 7.41
C GLN A 230 -8.95 9.99 6.99
N ALA A 231 -10.04 9.46 7.55
CA ALA A 231 -10.58 8.17 7.14
C ALA A 231 -11.05 8.19 5.68
N ALA A 232 -11.79 9.22 5.28
CA ALA A 232 -12.25 9.43 3.90
C ALA A 232 -11.07 9.52 2.91
N TYR A 233 -10.03 10.29 3.27
CA TYR A 233 -8.81 10.37 2.49
C TYR A 233 -8.13 8.99 2.32
N ARG A 234 -8.01 8.21 3.39
CA ARG A 234 -7.39 6.87 3.35
C ARG A 234 -8.13 5.92 2.42
N VAL A 235 -9.47 5.98 2.39
CA VAL A 235 -10.30 5.18 1.48
C VAL A 235 -10.01 5.55 0.02
N GLY A 236 -10.06 6.84 -0.31
CA GLY A 236 -9.81 7.32 -1.68
C GLY A 236 -8.39 7.06 -2.18
N ASP A 237 -7.38 7.32 -1.33
CA ASP A 237 -5.96 7.06 -1.63
C ASP A 237 -5.72 5.57 -1.90
N SER A 238 -6.29 4.69 -1.07
CA SER A 238 -6.06 3.25 -1.20
C SER A 238 -6.77 2.65 -2.43
N ALA A 239 -8.01 3.04 -2.69
CA ALA A 239 -8.85 2.42 -3.72
C ALA A 239 -8.25 2.53 -5.13
N SER A 240 -7.67 3.68 -5.48
CA SER A 240 -7.12 3.91 -6.83
C SER A 240 -5.62 3.62 -6.99
N ASN A 241 -4.91 3.22 -5.91
CA ASN A 241 -3.47 2.96 -5.97
C ASN A 241 -3.09 1.86 -6.98
N ILE A 242 -3.95 0.85 -7.13
CA ILE A 242 -3.70 -0.31 -8.01
C ILE A 242 -3.91 -0.03 -9.51
N ILE A 243 -4.46 1.14 -9.87
CA ILE A 243 -4.69 1.54 -11.27
C ILE A 243 -3.81 2.70 -11.71
N THR A 244 -2.96 3.25 -10.84
CA THR A 244 -2.04 4.32 -11.23
C THR A 244 -0.70 3.78 -11.72
N PRO A 245 -0.29 4.08 -12.96
CA PRO A 245 1.03 3.71 -13.47
C PRO A 245 2.16 4.52 -12.81
N LEU A 246 1.82 5.56 -12.03
CA LEU A 246 2.77 6.43 -11.34
C LEU A 246 3.14 5.91 -9.95
N MET A 247 2.48 4.85 -9.47
CA MET A 247 2.92 4.15 -8.27
C MET A 247 4.30 3.54 -8.51
N VAL A 248 5.23 3.77 -7.57
CA VAL A 248 6.64 3.35 -7.68
C VAL A 248 6.80 1.85 -7.94
N PHE A 249 5.89 1.03 -7.42
CA PHE A 249 5.90 -0.42 -7.58
C PHE A 249 5.14 -0.93 -8.81
N PHE A 250 4.42 -0.07 -9.53
CA PHE A 250 3.60 -0.50 -10.67
C PHE A 250 4.43 -1.20 -11.76
N PRO A 251 5.60 -0.68 -12.17
CA PRO A 251 6.45 -1.37 -13.14
C PRO A 251 6.92 -2.77 -12.67
N LEU A 252 7.13 -2.96 -11.36
CA LEU A 252 7.54 -4.25 -10.80
C LEU A 252 6.43 -5.30 -10.99
N VAL A 253 5.19 -4.91 -10.72
CA VAL A 253 4.02 -5.80 -10.89
C VAL A 253 3.85 -6.18 -12.37
N VAL A 254 4.08 -5.25 -13.30
CA VAL A 254 4.06 -5.56 -14.75
C VAL A 254 5.09 -6.64 -15.08
N VAL A 255 6.32 -6.53 -14.57
CA VAL A 255 7.37 -7.54 -14.81
C VAL A 255 6.98 -8.90 -14.23
N TYR A 256 6.35 -8.94 -13.05
CA TYR A 256 5.83 -10.19 -12.50
C TYR A 256 4.73 -10.81 -13.38
N CYS A 257 3.81 -10.00 -13.91
CA CYS A 257 2.83 -10.51 -14.86
C CYS A 257 3.48 -10.99 -16.18
N GLN A 258 4.55 -10.33 -16.63
CA GLN A 258 5.29 -10.73 -17.85
C GLN A 258 5.95 -12.10 -17.74
N GLN A 259 6.23 -12.58 -16.52
CA GLN A 259 6.70 -13.95 -16.31
C GLN A 259 5.66 -14.99 -16.76
N TYR A 260 4.37 -14.69 -16.58
CA TYR A 260 3.26 -15.56 -16.98
C TYR A 260 2.73 -15.26 -18.38
N VAL A 261 2.66 -13.98 -18.75
CA VAL A 261 2.11 -13.50 -20.01
C VAL A 261 2.97 -12.35 -20.53
N LYS A 262 3.92 -12.65 -21.43
CA LYS A 262 4.94 -11.70 -21.96
C LYS A 262 4.34 -10.44 -22.59
N SER A 263 3.13 -10.52 -23.14
CA SER A 263 2.43 -9.39 -23.75
C SER A 263 1.81 -8.42 -22.75
N THR A 264 1.90 -8.70 -21.44
CA THR A 264 1.37 -7.80 -20.41
C THR A 264 2.11 -6.47 -20.43
N GLY A 265 1.35 -5.40 -20.66
CA GLY A 265 1.82 -4.02 -20.52
C GLY A 265 1.09 -3.28 -19.41
N ILE A 266 1.39 -1.98 -19.31
CA ILE A 266 0.77 -1.07 -18.34
C ILE A 266 -0.76 -1.08 -18.49
N GLY A 267 -1.26 -0.91 -19.72
CA GLY A 267 -2.70 -0.88 -19.99
C GLY A 267 -3.42 -2.18 -19.64
N THR A 268 -2.78 -3.33 -19.89
CA THR A 268 -3.31 -4.65 -19.53
C THR A 268 -3.47 -4.78 -18.01
N LEU A 269 -2.43 -4.40 -17.25
CA LEU A 269 -2.48 -4.44 -15.79
C LEU A 269 -3.52 -3.47 -15.22
N VAL A 270 -3.58 -2.22 -15.71
CA VAL A 270 -4.61 -1.24 -15.29
C VAL A 270 -6.00 -1.78 -15.57
N SER A 271 -6.24 -2.35 -16.75
CA SER A 271 -7.55 -2.90 -17.14
C SER A 271 -7.96 -4.09 -16.29
N MET A 272 -7.00 -4.94 -15.90
CA MET A 272 -7.22 -6.07 -15.00
C MET A 272 -7.52 -5.62 -13.56
N MET A 273 -6.89 -4.53 -13.10
CA MET A 273 -7.05 -3.99 -11.75
C MET A 273 -8.25 -3.03 -11.59
N LEU A 274 -8.77 -2.48 -12.70
CA LEU A 274 -9.90 -1.55 -12.68
C LEU A 274 -11.16 -2.07 -11.96
N PRO A 275 -11.59 -3.34 -12.14
CA PRO A 275 -12.72 -3.88 -11.39
C PRO A 275 -12.51 -3.88 -9.88
N TYR A 276 -11.29 -4.14 -9.39
CA TYR A 276 -10.96 -4.07 -7.96
C TYR A 276 -11.06 -2.64 -7.46
N SER A 277 -10.47 -1.69 -8.17
CA SER A 277 -10.46 -0.27 -7.77
C SER A 277 -11.88 0.27 -7.64
N LEU A 278 -12.74 -0.01 -8.63
CA LEU A 278 -14.15 0.41 -8.60
C LEU A 278 -14.94 -0.29 -7.49
N ALA A 279 -14.75 -1.60 -7.32
CA ALA A 279 -15.44 -2.35 -6.27
C ALA A 279 -15.04 -1.86 -4.87
N PHE A 280 -13.76 -1.62 -4.62
CA PHE A 280 -13.26 -1.05 -3.36
C PHE A 280 -13.77 0.38 -3.16
N LEU A 281 -13.71 1.23 -4.19
CA LEU A 281 -14.19 2.61 -4.10
C LEU A 281 -15.66 2.66 -3.67
N VAL A 282 -16.53 1.85 -4.29
CA VAL A 282 -17.97 1.82 -3.97
C VAL A 282 -18.23 1.17 -2.62
N SER A 283 -17.73 -0.05 -2.40
CA SER A 283 -18.01 -0.81 -1.17
C SER A 283 -17.43 -0.16 0.07
N TRP A 284 -16.22 0.39 -0.01
CA TRP A 284 -15.54 0.99 1.13
C TRP A 284 -16.10 2.37 1.46
N THR A 285 -16.52 3.15 0.45
CA THR A 285 -17.29 4.38 0.67
C THR A 285 -18.61 4.07 1.36
N GLY A 286 -19.38 3.10 0.84
CA GLY A 286 -20.63 2.67 1.47
C GLY A 286 -20.42 2.19 2.90
N PHE A 287 -19.36 1.42 3.14
CA PHE A 287 -18.99 0.98 4.48
C PHE A 287 -18.67 2.15 5.41
N LEU A 288 -17.88 3.14 4.99
CA LEU A 288 -17.60 4.33 5.80
C LEU A 288 -18.87 5.09 6.16
N LEU A 289 -19.79 5.27 5.21
CA LEU A 289 -21.07 5.96 5.44
C LEU A 289 -21.96 5.19 6.42
N ILE A 290 -22.07 3.86 6.28
CA ILE A 290 -22.82 3.01 7.22
C ILE A 290 -22.16 3.06 8.61
N TYR A 291 -20.83 2.98 8.66
CA TYR A 291 -20.06 3.00 9.90
C TYR A 291 -20.28 4.33 10.65
N TRP A 292 -20.30 5.44 9.92
CA TRP A 292 -20.64 6.76 10.45
C TRP A 292 -22.11 6.85 10.90
N ALA A 293 -23.07 6.39 10.09
CA ALA A 293 -24.49 6.42 10.43
C ALA A 293 -24.83 5.61 11.69
N LEU A 294 -24.12 4.49 11.92
CA LEU A 294 -24.25 3.67 13.12
C LEU A 294 -23.50 4.25 14.34
N GLY A 295 -22.70 5.29 14.14
CA GLY A 295 -21.95 5.96 15.21
C GLY A 295 -20.82 5.12 15.79
N PHE A 296 -20.29 4.14 15.05
CA PHE A 296 -19.19 3.31 15.54
C PHE A 296 -17.90 4.11 15.65
N PRO A 297 -17.10 3.98 16.72
CA PRO A 297 -15.89 4.78 16.86
C PRO A 297 -14.88 4.46 15.75
N LEU A 298 -14.42 5.48 15.01
CA LEU A 298 -13.36 5.31 14.01
C LEU A 298 -12.07 4.74 14.64
N GLY A 299 -11.81 5.08 15.89
CA GLY A 299 -10.64 4.69 16.66
C GLY A 299 -10.63 5.33 18.03
N LEU A 300 -9.44 5.43 18.63
CA LEU A 300 -9.28 6.03 19.96
C LEU A 300 -9.36 7.55 19.86
N GLN A 301 -10.25 8.17 20.64
CA GLN A 301 -10.48 9.62 20.66
C GLN A 301 -10.81 10.20 19.27
N ALA A 302 -11.71 9.53 18.55
CA ALA A 302 -12.06 9.89 17.18
C ALA A 302 -13.56 10.21 17.04
N PRO A 303 -13.99 11.42 17.44
CA PRO A 303 -15.36 11.86 17.23
C PRO A 303 -15.64 12.03 15.73
N TYR A 304 -16.90 11.93 15.34
CA TYR A 304 -17.34 12.26 13.97
C TYR A 304 -17.63 13.75 13.79
N VAL A 305 -18.12 14.37 14.86
CA VAL A 305 -18.54 15.76 14.87
C VAL A 305 -17.43 16.60 15.47
N TYR A 306 -17.04 17.64 14.76
CA TYR A 306 -16.22 18.70 15.33
C TYR A 306 -17.18 19.76 15.91
N PRO A 307 -17.26 19.92 17.24
CA PRO A 307 -18.11 20.96 17.81
C PRO A 307 -17.61 22.32 17.33
N ALA A 308 -18.53 23.11 16.78
CA ALA A 308 -18.24 24.51 16.44
C ALA A 308 -17.80 25.25 17.73
N PRO A 309 -16.79 26.13 17.65
CA PRO A 309 -16.41 26.97 18.79
C PRO A 309 -17.55 27.89 19.23
#